data_AF-A0A5B7X6X5-F1
#
_entry.id   AF-A0A5B7X6X5-F1
#
_cell.length_a   1.000
_cell.length_b   1.000
_cell.length_c   1.000
_cell.angle_alpha   90.00
_cell.angle_beta   90.00
_cell.angle_gamma   90.00
#
_symmetry.space_group_name_H-M   'P 1'
#
loop_
_entity.id
_entity.type
_entity.pdbx_description
1 polymer ?
#
loop_
_entity_poly.entity_id
_entity_poly.type
_entity_poly.pdbx_seq_one_letter_code
_entity_poly.pdbx_strand_id
1 'polypeptide(L)'
;MPLKEVQKELNGMDKPELVKIISEMYNKIPAVKTYLDFFATGEIEKLAAKYKKEIEKYIYPSGRNLELRETEARKVIRSVQKMKITELIVELELHYVSCCLEVIEDFDYWEENYYKAMEKMFYSALSGITALGMEEKCNERIIEIVSKASDSDIELSY
;
A
#
# COMPACT_ATOMS: atom_id res chain seq x y z
N MET A 1 19.48 18.60 11.51
CA MET A 1 20.59 17.88 10.86
C MET A 1 20.14 17.46 9.47
N PRO A 2 20.55 18.18 8.41
CA PRO A 2 20.27 17.77 7.04
C PRO A 2 21.08 16.50 6.75
N LEU A 3 20.53 15.57 5.99
CA LEU A 3 21.09 14.25 5.64
C LEU A 3 22.63 14.17 5.48
N LYS A 4 23.27 15.24 5.00
CA LYS A 4 24.73 15.36 4.82
C LYS A 4 25.56 15.10 6.08
N GLU A 5 25.10 15.56 7.25
CA GLU A 5 25.85 15.36 8.51
C GLU A 5 25.80 13.90 8.95
N VAL A 6 24.63 13.27 8.84
CA VAL A 6 24.44 11.84 9.12
C VAL A 6 25.29 10.99 8.18
N GLN A 7 25.34 11.33 6.89
CA GLN A 7 26.20 10.63 5.92
C GLN A 7 27.68 10.74 6.28
N LYS A 8 28.14 11.91 6.74
CA LYS A 8 29.53 12.10 7.15
C LYS A 8 29.90 11.20 8.34
N GLU A 9 29.05 11.12 9.35
CA GLU A 9 29.24 10.23 10.51
C GLU A 9 29.27 8.76 10.09
N LEU A 10 28.27 8.31 9.30
CA LEU A 10 28.19 6.92 8.85
C LEU A 10 29.39 6.50 7.99
N ASN A 11 29.94 7.39 7.17
CA ASN A 11 31.13 7.11 6.36
C ASN A 11 32.42 6.94 7.18
N GLY A 12 32.44 7.44 8.42
CA GLY A 12 33.56 7.28 9.35
C GLY A 12 33.50 5.98 10.16
N MET A 13 32.39 5.25 10.10
CA MET A 13 32.16 4.05 10.91
C MET A 13 32.68 2.79 10.23
N ASP A 14 33.13 1.84 11.04
CA ASP A 14 33.44 0.51 10.56
C ASP A 14 32.19 -0.37 10.40
N LYS A 15 32.35 -1.54 9.77
CA LYS A 15 31.23 -2.45 9.52
C LYS A 15 30.53 -2.90 10.82
N PRO A 16 31.24 -3.33 11.89
CA PRO A 16 30.62 -3.63 13.18
C PRO A 16 29.76 -2.48 13.74
N GLU A 17 30.24 -1.25 13.70
CA GLU A 17 29.52 -0.07 14.19
C GLU A 17 28.24 0.20 13.39
N LEU A 18 28.33 0.11 12.06
CA LEU A 18 27.17 0.24 11.18
C LEU A 18 26.12 -0.84 11.46
N VAL A 19 26.55 -2.10 11.61
CA VAL A 19 25.64 -3.22 11.96
C VAL A 19 24.96 -2.96 13.30
N LYS A 20 25.69 -2.44 14.30
CA LYS A 20 25.12 -2.12 15.61
C LYS A 20 24.04 -1.05 15.51
N ILE A 21 24.29 0.06 14.82
CA ILE A 21 23.30 1.15 14.68
C ILE A 21 22.06 0.67 13.94
N ILE A 22 22.23 -0.05 12.82
CA ILE A 22 21.11 -0.59 12.06
C ILE A 22 20.30 -1.58 12.92
N SER A 23 20.96 -2.42 13.71
CA SER A 23 20.30 -3.35 14.64
C SER A 23 19.54 -2.61 15.75
N GLU A 24 20.09 -1.52 16.28
CA GLU A 24 19.38 -0.69 17.24
C GLU A 24 18.14 -0.01 16.63
N MET A 25 18.25 0.51 15.41
CA MET A 25 17.11 1.06 14.68
C MET A 25 16.05 0.00 14.40
N TYR A 26 16.46 -1.20 14.01
CA TYR A 26 15.58 -2.36 13.83
C TYR A 26 14.78 -2.66 15.09
N ASN A 27 15.44 -2.66 16.25
CA ASN A 27 14.77 -2.96 17.53
C ASN A 27 13.87 -1.83 18.04
N LYS A 28 14.22 -0.57 17.75
CA LYS A 28 13.55 0.61 18.33
C LYS A 28 12.48 1.23 17.42
N ILE A 29 12.57 1.07 16.10
CA ILE A 29 11.74 1.79 15.12
C ILE A 29 10.92 0.80 14.27
N PRO A 30 9.59 0.69 14.48
CA PRO A 30 8.75 -0.29 13.78
C PRO A 30 8.78 -0.20 12.24
N ALA A 31 8.90 1.01 11.69
CA ALA A 31 9.01 1.22 10.24
C ALA A 31 10.33 0.67 9.69
N VAL A 32 11.45 0.84 10.42
CA VAL A 32 12.76 0.30 10.03
C VAL A 32 12.76 -1.22 10.14
N LYS A 33 12.18 -1.77 11.21
CA LYS A 33 11.97 -3.21 11.34
C LYS A 33 11.25 -3.78 10.12
N THR A 34 10.12 -3.19 9.78
CA THR A 34 9.29 -3.64 8.65
C THR A 34 10.07 -3.60 7.32
N TYR A 35 10.78 -2.50 7.07
CA TYR A 35 11.60 -2.36 5.86
C TYR A 35 12.75 -3.38 5.80
N LEU A 36 13.46 -3.59 6.93
CA LEU A 36 14.60 -4.50 6.98
C LEU A 36 14.18 -5.97 7.00
N ASP A 37 13.05 -6.32 7.63
CA ASP A 37 12.44 -7.65 7.55
C ASP A 37 12.13 -7.97 6.09
N PHE A 38 11.53 -7.03 5.34
CA PHE A 38 11.33 -7.15 3.90
C PHE A 38 12.66 -7.29 3.14
N PHE A 39 13.62 -6.39 3.37
CA PHE A 39 14.92 -6.41 2.69
C PHE A 39 15.68 -7.73 2.89
N ALA A 40 15.58 -8.33 4.08
CA ALA A 40 16.30 -9.56 4.43
C ALA A 40 15.58 -10.83 3.96
N THR A 41 14.24 -10.87 4.00
CA THR A 41 13.46 -12.09 3.76
C THR A 41 12.80 -12.13 2.38
N GLY A 42 12.51 -10.98 1.78
CA GLY A 42 11.72 -10.88 0.57
C GLY A 42 10.25 -11.29 0.73
N GLU A 43 9.74 -11.48 1.97
CA GLU A 43 8.37 -11.93 2.23
C GLU A 43 7.33 -10.80 2.00
N ILE A 44 7.19 -10.37 0.75
CA ILE A 44 6.19 -9.37 0.32
C ILE A 44 4.79 -9.82 0.71
N GLU A 45 4.48 -11.10 0.56
CA GLU A 45 3.15 -11.65 0.82
C GLU A 45 2.70 -11.44 2.26
N LYS A 46 3.58 -11.72 3.23
CA LYS A 46 3.27 -11.56 4.65
C LYS A 46 3.11 -10.08 5.02
N LEU A 47 3.96 -9.23 4.43
CA LEU A 47 3.88 -7.80 4.65
C LEU A 47 2.61 -7.20 4.03
N ALA A 48 2.27 -7.61 2.81
CA ALA A 48 1.04 -7.26 2.14
C ALA A 48 -0.16 -7.72 2.96
N ALA A 49 -0.21 -8.97 3.40
CA ALA A 49 -1.31 -9.50 4.22
C ALA A 49 -1.55 -8.69 5.50
N LYS A 50 -0.48 -8.22 6.17
CA LYS A 50 -0.61 -7.34 7.34
C LYS A 50 -1.29 -6.02 6.99
N TYR A 51 -0.83 -5.34 5.93
CA TYR A 51 -1.36 -4.04 5.54
C TYR A 51 -2.75 -4.12 4.91
N LYS A 52 -3.05 -5.19 4.17
CA LYS A 52 -4.39 -5.50 3.66
C LYS A 52 -5.41 -5.54 4.80
N LYS A 53 -5.14 -6.33 5.85
CA LYS A 53 -6.00 -6.37 7.04
C LYS A 53 -6.21 -5.01 7.72
N GLU A 54 -5.19 -4.15 7.72
CA GLU A 54 -5.33 -2.78 8.21
C GLU A 54 -6.22 -1.94 7.29
N ILE A 55 -6.07 -2.05 5.97
CA ILE A 55 -6.91 -1.37 4.98
C ILE A 55 -8.36 -1.83 5.11
N GLU A 56 -8.62 -3.14 5.11
CA GLU A 56 -9.95 -3.75 5.26
C GLU A 56 -10.67 -3.23 6.51
N LYS A 57 -9.97 -3.17 7.66
CA LYS A 57 -10.53 -2.65 8.92
C LYS A 57 -11.02 -1.19 8.83
N TYR A 58 -10.42 -0.41 7.94
CA TYR A 58 -10.78 0.99 7.73
C TYR A 58 -11.79 1.18 6.59
N ILE A 59 -11.73 0.33 5.56
CA ILE A 59 -12.62 0.41 4.40
C ILE A 59 -13.99 -0.18 4.71
N TYR A 60 -14.09 -1.33 5.36
CA TYR A 60 -15.40 -1.90 5.62
C TYR A 60 -16.10 -1.17 6.77
N PRO A 61 -17.38 -0.79 6.59
CA PRO A 61 -18.18 -0.17 7.64
C PRO A 61 -18.13 -0.97 8.94
N SER A 62 -17.84 -0.30 10.05
CA SER A 62 -17.73 -0.99 11.35
C SER A 62 -18.29 -0.15 12.50
N GLY A 63 -18.56 -0.82 13.62
CA GLY A 63 -19.18 -0.18 14.80
C GLY A 63 -20.68 0.06 14.63
N ARG A 64 -21.27 0.78 15.60
CA ARG A 64 -22.73 0.98 15.65
C ARG A 64 -23.28 1.85 14.53
N ASN A 65 -22.47 2.74 13.98
CA ASN A 65 -22.89 3.71 12.97
C ASN A 65 -22.44 3.33 11.54
N LEU A 66 -21.84 2.15 11.35
CA LEU A 66 -21.33 1.70 10.05
C LEU A 66 -20.42 2.76 9.40
N GLU A 67 -19.48 3.31 10.18
CA GLU A 67 -18.64 4.41 9.72
C GLU A 67 -17.53 3.87 8.80
N LEU A 68 -17.42 4.48 7.62
CA LEU A 68 -16.31 4.30 6.70
C LEU A 68 -15.13 5.18 7.12
N ARG A 69 -13.93 4.61 7.08
CA ARG A 69 -12.67 5.31 7.44
C ARG A 69 -11.66 5.20 6.30
N GLU A 70 -12.12 5.38 5.07
CA GLU A 70 -11.32 5.30 3.85
C GLU A 70 -10.13 6.27 3.86
N THR A 71 -10.26 7.41 4.54
CA THR A 71 -9.16 8.34 4.75
C THR A 71 -8.04 7.75 5.59
N GLU A 72 -8.34 6.91 6.59
CA GLU A 72 -7.34 6.19 7.37
C GLU A 72 -6.69 5.07 6.56
N ALA A 73 -7.47 4.32 5.75
CA ALA A 73 -6.93 3.35 4.81
C ALA A 73 -5.91 3.97 3.85
N ARG A 74 -6.22 5.15 3.28
CA ARG A 74 -5.29 5.90 2.42
C ARG A 74 -4.05 6.36 3.17
N LYS A 75 -4.12 6.66 4.47
CA LYS A 75 -2.93 7.00 5.27
C LYS A 75 -2.00 5.79 5.43
N VAL A 76 -2.54 4.58 5.59
CA VAL A 76 -1.74 3.33 5.61
C VAL A 76 -0.98 3.19 4.30
N ILE A 77 -1.65 3.30 3.15
CA ILE A 77 -1.02 3.20 1.82
C ILE A 77 0.06 4.28 1.65
N ARG A 78 -0.22 5.54 2.00
CA ARG A 78 0.78 6.62 1.94
C ARG A 78 2.00 6.36 2.83
N SER A 79 1.84 5.65 3.93
CA SER A 79 2.97 5.27 4.79
C SER A 79 3.85 4.21 4.10
N VAL A 80 3.23 3.26 3.40
CA VAL A 80 3.92 2.21 2.63
C VAL A 80 4.59 2.78 1.39
N GLN A 81 3.97 3.76 0.71
CA GLN A 81 4.58 4.46 -0.43
C GLN A 81 5.95 5.08 -0.09
N LYS A 82 6.16 5.51 1.16
CA LYS A 82 7.46 6.03 1.62
C LYS A 82 8.56 4.97 1.69
N MET A 83 8.21 3.68 1.75
CA MET A 83 9.15 2.57 1.73
C MET A 83 9.74 2.32 0.33
N LYS A 84 9.11 2.86 -0.73
CA LYS A 84 9.55 2.73 -2.13
C LYS A 84 9.71 1.27 -2.60
N ILE A 85 8.86 0.38 -2.07
CA ILE A 85 8.76 -1.02 -2.50
C ILE A 85 7.60 -1.11 -3.49
N THR A 86 7.86 -0.91 -4.78
CA THR A 86 6.81 -0.77 -5.80
C THR A 86 5.86 -1.97 -5.84
N GLU A 87 6.36 -3.20 -5.74
CA GLU A 87 5.52 -4.40 -5.76
C GLU A 87 4.52 -4.43 -4.59
N LEU A 88 4.95 -4.02 -3.39
CA LEU A 88 4.06 -3.90 -2.24
C LEU A 88 3.03 -2.78 -2.42
N ILE A 89 3.45 -1.64 -2.99
CA ILE A 89 2.55 -0.50 -3.25
C ILE A 89 1.44 -0.92 -4.21
N VAL A 90 1.79 -1.54 -5.35
CA VAL A 90 0.84 -2.08 -6.34
C VAL A 90 -0.14 -3.04 -5.68
N GLU A 91 0.37 -3.99 -4.88
CA GLU A 91 -0.45 -5.00 -4.24
C GLU A 91 -1.52 -4.40 -3.31
N LEU A 92 -1.14 -3.36 -2.55
CA LEU A 92 -2.04 -2.68 -1.62
C LEU A 92 -3.02 -1.72 -2.33
N GLU A 93 -2.59 -1.06 -3.40
CA GLU A 93 -3.45 -0.17 -4.19
C GLU A 93 -4.54 -0.96 -4.92
N LEU A 94 -4.19 -2.09 -5.57
CA LEU A 94 -5.19 -2.98 -6.18
C LEU A 94 -6.16 -3.56 -5.15
N HIS A 95 -5.67 -3.89 -3.95
CA HIS A 95 -6.52 -4.42 -2.89
C HIS A 95 -7.48 -3.34 -2.34
N TYR A 96 -6.99 -2.12 -2.14
CA TYR A 96 -7.82 -0.98 -1.76
C TYR A 96 -8.95 -0.76 -2.77
N VAL A 97 -8.64 -0.77 -4.07
CA VAL A 97 -9.66 -0.61 -5.13
C VAL A 97 -10.70 -1.72 -5.06
N SER A 98 -10.26 -2.98 -4.86
CA SER A 98 -11.17 -4.12 -4.72
C SER A 98 -12.13 -3.93 -3.54
N CYS A 99 -11.61 -3.56 -2.36
CA CYS A 99 -12.44 -3.32 -1.18
C CYS A 99 -13.40 -2.13 -1.38
N CYS A 100 -12.98 -1.09 -2.10
CA CYS A 100 -13.85 0.03 -2.43
C CYS A 100 -15.03 -0.38 -3.30
N LEU A 101 -14.79 -1.20 -4.32
CA LEU A 101 -15.84 -1.73 -5.18
C LEU A 101 -16.82 -2.61 -4.40
N GLU A 102 -16.32 -3.47 -3.50
CA GLU A 102 -17.18 -4.26 -2.62
C GLU A 102 -18.05 -3.39 -1.70
N VAL A 103 -17.51 -2.29 -1.17
CA VAL A 103 -18.31 -1.35 -0.36
C VAL A 103 -19.40 -0.66 -1.20
N ILE A 104 -19.11 -0.31 -2.44
CA ILE A 104 -20.10 0.27 -3.36
C ILE A 104 -21.21 -0.75 -3.64
N GLU A 105 -20.85 -1.99 -3.95
CA GLU A 105 -21.78 -3.09 -4.23
C GLU A 105 -22.65 -3.44 -3.01
N ASP A 106 -22.04 -3.61 -1.82
CA ASP A 106 -22.74 -4.10 -0.63
C ASP A 106 -23.59 -3.03 0.08
N PHE A 107 -23.20 -1.75 -0.02
CA PHE A 107 -23.80 -0.66 0.77
C PHE A 107 -24.42 0.45 -0.07
N ASP A 108 -24.40 0.35 -1.41
CA ASP A 108 -24.84 1.41 -2.34
C ASP A 108 -24.14 2.75 -2.02
N TYR A 109 -22.86 2.68 -1.63
CA TYR A 109 -22.14 3.84 -1.12
C TYR A 109 -21.71 4.77 -2.25
N TRP A 110 -22.34 5.94 -2.32
CA TRP A 110 -22.12 6.89 -3.40
C TRP A 110 -21.62 8.25 -2.92
N GLU A 111 -20.29 8.43 -2.85
CA GLU A 111 -19.66 9.73 -2.64
C GLU A 111 -18.59 10.03 -3.69
N GLU A 112 -18.69 11.18 -4.37
CA GLU A 112 -17.77 11.56 -5.46
C GLU A 112 -16.29 11.52 -5.05
N ASN A 113 -15.96 11.97 -3.84
CA ASN A 113 -14.60 11.96 -3.32
C ASN A 113 -14.06 10.55 -3.06
N TYR A 114 -14.95 9.59 -2.81
CA TYR A 114 -14.62 8.18 -2.65
C TYR A 114 -14.17 7.58 -3.99
N TYR A 115 -14.94 7.79 -5.05
CA TYR A 115 -14.62 7.34 -6.41
C TYR A 115 -13.32 7.95 -6.93
N LYS A 116 -13.16 9.26 -6.86
CA LYS A 116 -11.93 9.94 -7.30
C LYS A 116 -10.69 9.40 -6.59
N ALA A 117 -10.84 9.00 -5.33
CA ALA A 117 -9.75 8.42 -4.57
C ALA A 117 -9.43 6.99 -5.00
N MET A 118 -10.47 6.17 -5.21
CA MET A 118 -10.35 4.81 -5.71
C MET A 118 -9.72 4.78 -7.11
N GLU A 119 -10.25 5.57 -8.05
CA GLU A 119 -9.75 5.72 -9.41
C GLU A 119 -8.27 6.12 -9.43
N LYS A 120 -7.89 7.09 -8.59
CA LYS A 120 -6.48 7.49 -8.47
C LYS A 120 -5.57 6.36 -7.99
N MET A 121 -6.04 5.51 -7.07
CA MET A 121 -5.27 4.35 -6.61
C MET A 121 -5.16 3.29 -7.71
N PHE A 122 -6.22 3.10 -8.50
CA PHE A 122 -6.20 2.20 -9.65
C PHE A 122 -5.14 2.61 -10.68
N TYR A 123 -5.14 3.86 -11.13
CA TYR A 123 -4.14 4.33 -12.09
C TYR A 123 -2.71 4.37 -11.53
N SER A 124 -2.55 4.63 -10.23
CA SER A 124 -1.26 4.50 -9.54
C SER A 124 -0.74 3.06 -9.60
N ALA A 125 -1.61 2.09 -9.33
CA ALA A 125 -1.27 0.68 -9.41
C ALA A 125 -0.88 0.27 -10.83
N LEU A 126 -1.63 0.68 -11.86
CA LEU A 126 -1.29 0.42 -13.26
C LEU A 126 0.09 0.96 -13.62
N SER A 127 0.39 2.20 -13.23
CA SER A 127 1.72 2.79 -13.44
C SER A 127 2.83 1.98 -12.75
N GLY A 128 2.55 1.46 -11.55
CA GLY A 128 3.49 0.59 -10.83
C GLY A 128 3.68 -0.78 -11.50
N ILE A 129 2.61 -1.37 -12.03
CA ILE A 129 2.63 -2.65 -12.76
C ILE A 129 3.51 -2.52 -14.01
N THR A 130 3.30 -1.47 -14.80
CA THR A 130 4.11 -1.20 -16.00
C THR A 130 5.58 -0.95 -15.65
N ALA A 131 5.85 -0.25 -14.54
CA ALA A 131 7.23 -0.01 -14.10
C ALA A 131 7.95 -1.30 -13.66
N LEU A 132 7.21 -2.33 -13.23
CA LEU A 132 7.74 -3.63 -12.81
C LEU A 132 7.76 -4.69 -13.92
N GLY A 133 7.07 -4.44 -15.05
CA GLY A 133 6.88 -5.46 -16.10
C GLY A 133 6.03 -6.64 -15.63
N MET A 134 5.01 -6.38 -14.80
CA MET A 134 4.15 -7.39 -14.16
C MET A 134 2.76 -7.50 -14.80
N GLU A 135 2.56 -6.98 -16.00
CA GLU A 135 1.27 -6.91 -16.68
C GLU A 135 0.59 -8.27 -16.76
N GLU A 136 1.31 -9.30 -17.23
CA GLU A 136 0.78 -10.67 -17.36
C GLU A 136 0.33 -11.25 -16.00
N LYS A 137 1.10 -11.01 -14.94
CA LYS A 137 0.79 -11.49 -13.58
C LYS A 137 -0.44 -10.80 -12.99
N CYS A 138 -0.67 -9.54 -13.32
CA CYS A 138 -1.77 -8.74 -12.74
C CYS A 138 -3.01 -8.68 -13.64
N ASN A 139 -2.92 -9.11 -14.90
CA ASN A 139 -3.96 -8.94 -15.92
C ASN A 139 -5.34 -9.48 -15.48
N GLU A 140 -5.40 -10.72 -14.98
CA GLU A 140 -6.66 -11.32 -14.53
C GLU A 140 -7.34 -10.48 -13.45
N ARG A 141 -6.58 -10.06 -12.44
CA ARG A 141 -7.10 -9.24 -11.35
C ARG A 141 -7.52 -7.84 -11.80
N ILE A 142 -6.82 -7.25 -12.76
CA ILE A 142 -7.20 -5.95 -13.32
C ILE A 142 -8.51 -6.06 -14.09
N ILE A 143 -8.67 -7.11 -14.90
CA ILE A 143 -9.92 -7.39 -15.63
C ILE A 143 -11.08 -7.57 -14.65
N GLU A 144 -10.89 -8.31 -13.55
CA GLU A 144 -11.91 -8.46 -12.51
C GLU A 144 -12.31 -7.12 -11.90
N ILE A 145 -11.35 -6.25 -11.57
CA ILE A 145 -11.59 -4.91 -11.02
C ILE A 145 -12.39 -4.05 -12.02
N VAL A 146 -11.99 -4.04 -13.30
CA VAL A 146 -12.66 -3.25 -14.35
C VAL A 146 -14.08 -3.77 -14.61
N SER A 147 -14.27 -5.09 -14.62
CA SER A 147 -15.60 -5.70 -14.76
C SER A 147 -16.52 -5.29 -13.62
N LYS A 148 -16.08 -5.44 -12.37
CA LYS A 148 -16.85 -5.04 -11.19
C LYS A 148 -17.18 -3.55 -11.17
N ALA A 149 -16.23 -2.71 -11.58
CA ALA A 149 -16.46 -1.28 -11.70
C ALA A 149 -17.56 -0.98 -12.73
N SER A 150 -17.50 -1.63 -13.89
CA SER A 150 -18.49 -1.47 -14.97
C SER A 150 -19.90 -1.91 -14.54
N ASP A 151 -20.00 -2.99 -13.77
CA ASP A 151 -21.28 -3.47 -13.20
C ASP A 151 -21.91 -2.47 -12.22
N SER A 152 -21.10 -1.56 -11.66
CA SER A 152 -21.51 -0.48 -10.76
C SER A 152 -21.62 0.89 -11.47
N ASP A 153 -21.68 0.90 -12.81
CA ASP A 153 -21.68 2.12 -13.66
C ASP A 153 -20.44 3.02 -13.47
N ILE A 154 -19.30 2.44 -13.08
CA ILE A 154 -18.02 3.14 -12.92
C ILE A 154 -17.10 2.80 -14.09
N GLU A 155 -16.65 3.83 -14.81
CA GLU A 155 -15.66 3.66 -15.88
C GLU A 155 -14.22 3.65 -15.32
N LEU A 156 -13.58 2.48 -15.32
CA LEU A 156 -12.13 2.34 -15.12
C LEU A 156 -11.49 1.87 -16.43
N SER A 157 -10.52 2.61 -16.95
CA SER A 157 -9.82 2.25 -18.19
C SER A 157 -8.53 1.48 -17.90
N TYR A 158 -8.31 0.38 -18.63
CA TYR A 158 -7.12 -0.48 -18.54
C TYR A 158 -6.54 -0.71 -19.94
#